data_AF-A0A392RTU1-F1
#
_entry.id   AF-A0A392RTU1-F1
#
_cell.length_a   1.000
_cell.length_b   1.000
_cell.length_c   1.000
_cell.angle_alpha   90.00
_cell.angle_beta   90.00
_cell.angle_gamma   90.00
#
_symmetry.space_group_name_H-M   'P 1'
#
loop_
_entity.id
_entity.type
_entity.pdbx_description
1 polymer ?
#
loop_
_entity_poly.entity_id
_entity_poly.type
_entity_poly.pdbx_seq_one_letter_code
_entity_poly.pdbx_strand_id
1 'polypeptide(L)'
;MDENLIHRLESAVTRLEAISSTGFHPTTSPSDGSDAALDPSVVAYGDLIDQFVGRVSSAAEIIGGQVLEVTNRVKEAFSIQKELLIKLKTTQ
;
A
#
# COMPACT_ATOMS: atom_id res chain seq x y z
N MET A 1 -33.35 21.94 18.25
CA MET A 1 -32.41 21.62 17.17
C MET A 1 -33.16 21.77 15.86
N ASP A 2 -32.55 22.38 14.85
CA ASP A 2 -33.22 22.65 13.57
C ASP A 2 -33.39 21.33 12.79
N GLU A 3 -34.63 20.99 12.46
CA GLU A 3 -35.02 19.75 11.77
C GLU A 3 -34.40 19.66 10.37
N ASN A 4 -34.14 20.82 9.73
CA ASN A 4 -33.42 20.88 8.47
C ASN A 4 -31.94 20.48 8.60
N LEU A 5 -31.34 20.74 9.77
CA LEU A 5 -29.94 20.40 10.01
C LEU A 5 -29.79 18.89 10.20
N ILE A 6 -30.75 18.27 10.89
CA ILE A 6 -30.82 16.82 11.11
C ILE A 6 -30.98 16.09 9.77
N HIS A 7 -31.94 16.51 8.94
CA HIS A 7 -32.15 15.89 7.62
C HIS A 7 -30.94 15.99 6.69
N ARG A 8 -30.23 17.13 6.73
CA ARG A 8 -28.99 17.30 5.94
C ARG A 8 -27.88 16.37 6.44
N LEU A 9 -27.77 16.18 7.75
CA LEU A 9 -26.81 15.26 8.34
C LEU A 9 -27.13 13.82 7.95
N GLU A 10 -28.38 13.41 8.09
CA GLU A 10 -28.83 12.06 7.72
C GLU A 10 -28.57 11.77 6.24
N SER A 11 -28.89 12.72 5.34
CA SER A 11 -28.62 12.56 3.90
C SER A 11 -27.11 12.48 3.60
N ALA A 12 -26.28 13.26 4.30
CA ALA A 12 -24.83 13.20 4.13
C ALA A 12 -24.26 11.88 4.65
N VAL A 13 -24.77 11.37 5.78
CA VAL A 13 -24.38 10.07 6.36
C VAL A 13 -24.77 8.93 5.43
N THR A 14 -25.99 8.89 4.89
CA THR A 14 -26.39 7.84 3.94
C THR A 14 -25.53 7.83 2.67
N ARG A 15 -25.14 9.00 2.16
CA ARG A 15 -24.21 9.09 1.02
C ARG A 15 -22.81 8.59 1.38
N LEU A 16 -22.32 8.92 2.57
CA LEU A 16 -21.01 8.46 3.04
C LEU A 16 -21.02 6.95 3.28
N GLU A 17 -22.07 6.41 3.89
CA GLU A 17 -22.28 4.97 4.07
C GLU A 17 -22.38 4.24 2.73
N ALA A 18 -23.04 4.81 1.72
CA ALA A 18 -23.06 4.22 0.38
C ALA A 18 -21.65 4.13 -0.23
N ILE A 19 -20.84 5.19 -0.13
CA ILE A 19 -19.45 5.21 -0.61
C ILE A 19 -18.57 4.25 0.21
N SER A 20 -18.77 4.18 1.52
CA SER A 20 -18.05 3.28 2.42
C SER A 20 -18.48 1.82 2.25
N SER A 21 -19.73 1.53 1.89
CA SER A 21 -20.20 0.16 1.64
C SER A 21 -19.67 -0.42 0.31
N THR A 22 -19.27 0.45 -0.62
CA THR A 22 -18.47 0.08 -1.80
C THR A 22 -16.96 0.02 -1.53
N GLY A 23 -16.51 0.45 -0.35
CA GLY A 23 -15.13 0.33 0.10
C GLY A 23 -14.97 -0.83 1.06
N PHE A 24 -14.21 -1.85 0.66
CA PHE A 24 -13.97 -3.09 1.42
C PHE A 24 -15.10 -4.12 1.34
N HIS A 25 -15.39 -4.58 0.13
CA HIS A 25 -15.79 -5.98 -0.02
C HIS A 25 -14.50 -6.82 -0.13
N PRO A 26 -14.27 -7.84 0.72
CA PRO A 26 -13.39 -8.92 0.34
C PRO A 26 -14.16 -9.71 -0.73
N THR A 27 -14.15 -9.24 -1.97
CA THR A 27 -14.59 -10.07 -3.08
C THR A 27 -13.54 -11.16 -3.22
N THR A 28 -13.79 -12.29 -2.58
CA THR A 28 -13.14 -13.57 -2.85
C THR A 28 -13.47 -13.99 -4.29
N SER A 29 -12.85 -13.31 -5.24
CA SER A 29 -12.56 -13.83 -6.56
C SER A 29 -11.07 -14.12 -6.57
N PRO A 30 -10.60 -15.20 -7.21
CA PRO A 30 -9.17 -15.45 -7.32
C PRO A 30 -8.56 -14.24 -8.04
N SER A 31 -7.93 -13.37 -7.27
CA SER A 31 -7.28 -12.17 -7.78
C SER A 31 -6.16 -12.66 -8.68
N ASP A 32 -6.27 -12.38 -9.98
CA ASP A 32 -5.19 -12.60 -10.91
C ASP A 32 -3.93 -11.87 -10.39
N GLY A 33 -2.73 -12.36 -10.67
CA GLY A 33 -1.49 -11.82 -10.04
C GLY A 33 -1.28 -10.32 -10.27
N SER A 34 -1.92 -9.77 -11.31
CA SER A 34 -1.97 -8.34 -11.61
C SER A 34 -2.81 -7.53 -10.61
N ASP A 35 -3.88 -8.10 -10.06
CA ASP A 35 -4.79 -7.42 -9.13
C ASP A 35 -4.15 -7.33 -7.72
N ALA A 36 -3.43 -8.39 -7.33
CA ALA A 36 -2.61 -8.40 -6.13
C ALA A 36 -1.48 -7.35 -6.17
N ALA A 37 -0.87 -7.10 -7.32
CA ALA A 37 0.17 -6.07 -7.45
C ALA A 37 -0.38 -4.64 -7.35
N LEU A 38 -1.67 -4.45 -7.65
CA LEU A 38 -2.39 -3.17 -7.53
C LEU A 38 -3.01 -2.98 -6.15
N ASP A 39 -2.95 -3.98 -5.26
CA ASP A 39 -3.44 -3.87 -3.90
C ASP A 39 -2.83 -2.65 -3.21
N PRO A 40 -3.64 -1.79 -2.56
CA PRO A 40 -3.14 -0.55 -1.93
C PRO A 40 -1.98 -0.76 -0.95
N SER A 41 -1.92 -1.90 -0.26
CA SER A 41 -0.82 -2.21 0.66
C SER A 41 0.47 -2.58 -0.08
N VAL A 42 0.39 -3.22 -1.25
CA VAL A 42 1.55 -3.50 -2.10
C VAL A 42 2.10 -2.22 -2.72
N VAL A 43 1.21 -1.34 -3.18
CA VAL A 43 1.58 -0.02 -3.71
C VAL A 43 2.26 0.82 -2.63
N ALA A 44 1.63 0.96 -1.46
CA ALA A 44 2.19 1.73 -0.34
C ALA A 44 3.55 1.17 0.13
N TYR A 45 3.74 -0.15 0.08
CA TYR A 45 5.02 -0.77 0.38
C TYR A 45 6.09 -0.44 -0.70
N GLY A 46 5.70 -0.39 -1.97
CA GLY A 46 6.54 0.13 -3.05
C GLY A 46 6.98 1.56 -2.81
N ASP A 47 6.05 2.44 -2.48
CA ASP A 47 6.33 3.86 -2.20
C ASP A 47 7.30 4.03 -1.01
N LEU A 48 7.19 3.18 0.02
CA LEU A 48 8.12 3.14 1.14
C LEU A 48 9.55 2.79 0.69
N ILE A 49 9.70 1.80 -0.19
CA ILE A 49 11.01 1.43 -0.75
C ILE A 49 11.59 2.61 -1.52
N ASP A 50 10.82 3.19 -2.43
CA ASP A 50 11.28 4.27 -3.29
C ASP A 50 11.67 5.51 -2.47
N GLN A 51 10.86 5.86 -1.47
CA GLN A 51 11.11 7.04 -0.64
C GLN A 51 12.25 6.85 0.36
N PHE A 52 12.26 5.77 1.14
CA PHE A 52 13.18 5.63 2.27
C PHE A 52 14.41 4.78 1.93
N VAL A 53 14.20 3.61 1.33
CA VAL A 53 15.31 2.74 0.91
C VAL A 53 16.07 3.40 -0.24
N GLY A 54 15.38 4.09 -1.15
CA GLY A 54 16.00 4.89 -2.21
C GLY A 54 16.92 5.97 -1.66
N ARG A 55 16.47 6.76 -0.68
CA ARG A 55 17.31 7.79 -0.02
C ARG A 55 18.55 7.22 0.64
N VAL A 56 18.42 6.09 1.36
CA VAL A 56 19.56 5.42 1.99
C VAL A 56 20.52 4.87 0.94
N SER A 57 19.99 4.32 -0.16
CA SER A 57 20.78 3.83 -1.29
C SER A 57 21.59 4.96 -1.94
N SER A 58 20.97 6.12 -2.20
CA SER A 58 21.68 7.28 -2.74
C SER A 58 22.79 7.78 -1.81
N ALA A 59 22.57 7.77 -0.49
CA ALA A 59 23.62 8.12 0.47
C ALA A 59 24.75 7.07 0.48
N ALA A 60 24.40 5.79 0.40
CA ALA A 60 25.36 4.69 0.38
C ALA A 60 26.23 4.69 -0.88
N GLU A 61 25.69 5.09 -2.04
CA GLU A 61 26.44 5.27 -3.28
C GLU A 61 27.56 6.31 -3.15
N ILE A 62 27.32 7.40 -2.40
CA ILE A 62 28.32 8.44 -2.14
C ILE A 62 29.40 7.93 -1.18
N ILE A 63 29.02 7.14 -0.16
CA ILE A 63 29.95 6.61 0.85
C ILE A 63 30.81 5.47 0.27
N GLY A 64 30.20 4.59 -0.53
CA GLY A 64 30.86 3.45 -1.14
C GLY A 64 31.25 2.33 -0.16
N GLY A 65 32.11 1.43 -0.65
CA GLY A 65 32.69 0.34 0.13
C GLY A 65 31.66 -0.58 0.78
N GLN A 66 31.91 -0.96 2.04
CA GLN A 66 31.05 -1.87 2.79
C GLN A 66 29.64 -1.30 3.05
N VAL A 67 29.51 0.02 3.15
CA VAL A 67 28.20 0.66 3.36
C VAL A 67 27.31 0.44 2.14
N LEU A 68 27.85 0.67 0.93
CA LEU A 68 27.13 0.39 -0.31
C LEU A 68 26.77 -1.10 -0.45
N GLU A 69 27.70 -2.00 -0.11
CA GLU A 69 27.45 -3.44 -0.19
C GLU A 69 26.29 -3.88 0.72
N VAL A 70 26.32 -3.46 1.99
CA VAL A 70 25.27 -3.81 2.96
C VAL A 70 23.94 -3.17 2.56
N THR A 71 23.93 -1.91 2.14
CA THR A 71 22.71 -1.23 1.68
C THR A 71 22.09 -1.91 0.47
N ASN A 72 22.89 -2.44 -0.47
CA ASN A 72 22.38 -3.21 -1.60
C ASN A 72 21.68 -4.50 -1.15
N ARG A 73 22.24 -5.22 -0.17
CA ARG A 73 21.58 -6.41 0.40
C ARG A 73 20.26 -6.06 1.09
N VAL A 74 20.22 -4.94 1.81
CA VAL A 74 18.99 -4.45 2.44
C VAL A 74 17.96 -4.11 1.36
N LYS A 75 18.34 -3.39 0.30
CA LYS A 75 17.45 -3.08 -0.84
C LYS A 75 16.87 -4.34 -1.47
N GLU A 76 17.70 -5.36 -1.70
CA GLU A 76 17.26 -6.65 -2.23
C GLU A 76 16.26 -7.35 -1.30
N ALA A 77 16.52 -7.35 0.02
CA ALA A 77 15.59 -7.93 0.99
C ALA A 77 14.21 -7.26 0.95
N PHE A 78 14.16 -5.92 0.83
CA PHE A 78 12.91 -5.19 0.68
C PHE A 78 12.17 -5.54 -0.62
N SER A 79 12.89 -5.71 -1.74
CA SER A 79 12.29 -6.17 -3.00
C SER A 79 11.69 -7.57 -2.89
N ILE A 80 12.42 -8.52 -2.29
CA ILE A 80 11.92 -9.88 -2.06
C ILE A 80 10.70 -9.88 -1.14
N GLN A 81 10.69 -9.02 -0.11
CA GLN A 81 9.54 -8.87 0.78
C GLN A 81 8.30 -8.32 0.04
N LYS A 82 8.49 -7.41 -0.93
CA LYS A 82 7.39 -6.93 -1.79
C LYS A 82 6.82 -8.06 -2.65
N GLU A 83 7.67 -8.89 -3.24
CA GLU A 83 7.22 -10.07 -3.99
C GLU A 83 6.48 -11.08 -3.12
N LEU A 84 6.94 -11.30 -1.89
CA LEU A 84 6.27 -12.16 -0.91
C LEU A 84 4.88 -11.61 -0.56
N LEU A 85 4.76 -10.29 -0.37
CA LEU A 85 3.49 -9.63 -0.10
C LEU A 85 2.48 -9.87 -1.25
N ILE A 86 2.93 -9.71 -2.50
CA ILE A 86 2.10 -10.00 -3.69
C ILE A 86 1.67 -11.47 -3.70
N LYS A 87 2.59 -12.40 -3.49
CA LYS A 87 2.29 -13.85 -3.45
C LYS A 87 1.27 -14.19 -2.36
N LEU A 88 1.39 -13.58 -1.19
CA LEU A 88 0.46 -13.80 -0.08
C LEU A 88 -0.95 -13.35 -0.47
N LYS A 89 -1.07 -12.18 -1.12
CA LYS A 89 -2.34 -11.64 -1.62
C LYS A 89 -2.98 -12.51 -2.71
N THR A 90 -2.17 -13.17 -3.55
CA THR A 90 -2.69 -14.13 -4.55
C THR A 90 -3.09 -15.49 -3.96
N THR A 91 -2.68 -15.81 -2.73
CA THR A 91 -2.90 -17.15 -2.12
C THR A 91 -4.02 -17.17 -1.07
N GLN A 92 -4.41 -16.00 -0.52
CA GLN A 92 -5.55 -15.86 0.39
C GLN A 92 -6.87 -15.74 -0.36
#